data_AF-M8C2V9-F1
#
_entry.id   AF-M8C2V9-F1
#
_cell.length_a   1.000
_cell.length_b   1.000
_cell.length_c   1.000
_cell.angle_alpha   90.00
_cell.angle_beta   90.00
_cell.angle_gamma   90.00
#
_symmetry.space_group_name_H-M   'P 1'
#
loop_
_entity.id
_entity.type
_entity.pdbx_description
1 polymer ?
#
loop_
_entity_poly.entity_id
_entity_poly.type
_entity_poly.pdbx_seq_one_letter_code
_entity_poly.pdbx_strand_id
1 'polypeptide(L)'
;MTHPFRRLPMGWQCYNASDPGDTYSNWDYGETTMNKDGVYRISNTHNMLVVVGCNTLGFTASKRTEGGTATHTYYTGCMSYCNNSASAQDGLCHGVGCCHVNIPPGLTHNFFNFREYDHSAMMDYSPCDYAFLVDRNN
;
A
#
# COMPACT_ATOMS: atom_id res chain seq x y z
N MET A 1 -11.77 7.03 30.53
CA MET A 1 -12.03 7.19 29.09
C MET A 1 -10.74 6.82 28.36
N THR A 2 -10.64 5.61 27.84
CA THR A 2 -9.48 5.16 27.07
C THR A 2 -9.67 5.65 25.64
N HIS A 3 -8.87 6.61 25.20
CA HIS A 3 -8.79 6.92 23.77
C HIS A 3 -8.31 5.65 23.07
N PRO A 4 -9.10 5.04 22.16
CA PRO A 4 -8.60 3.95 21.35
C PRO A 4 -7.46 4.54 20.53
N PHE A 5 -6.25 3.99 20.68
CA PHE A 5 -5.12 4.32 19.82
C PHE A 5 -5.60 4.15 18.38
N ARG A 6 -5.73 5.26 17.66
CA ARG A 6 -6.02 5.28 16.22
C ARG A 6 -4.84 4.58 15.54
N ARG A 7 -5.00 3.29 15.26
CA ARG A 7 -4.08 2.59 14.35
C ARG A 7 -4.17 3.32 13.01
N LEU A 8 -3.04 3.74 12.48
CA LEU A 8 -2.98 4.23 11.11
C LEU A 8 -3.42 3.07 10.21
N PRO A 9 -4.30 3.30 9.23
CA PRO A 9 -4.65 2.25 8.30
C PRO A 9 -3.46 1.98 7.38
N MET A 10 -2.76 0.89 7.66
CA MET A 10 -1.79 0.28 6.75
C MET A 10 -2.38 -1.02 6.22
N GLY A 11 -2.25 -1.22 4.92
CA GLY A 11 -2.42 -2.54 4.32
C GLY A 11 -1.09 -3.26 4.32
N TRP A 12 -1.13 -4.58 4.47
CA TRP A 12 0.05 -5.42 4.42
C TRP A 12 -0.30 -6.82 3.93
N GLN A 13 0.65 -7.45 3.26
CA GLN A 13 0.64 -8.87 2.94
C GLN A 13 1.99 -9.46 3.30
N CYS A 14 2.02 -10.70 3.80
CA CYS A 14 3.25 -11.40 4.10
C CYS A 14 3.29 -12.72 3.33
N TYR A 15 4.48 -13.15 2.93
CA TYR A 15 4.68 -14.35 2.12
C TYR A 15 4.95 -15.58 2.97
N ASN A 16 4.49 -16.74 2.52
CA ASN A 16 4.72 -17.99 3.23
C ASN A 16 6.15 -18.48 2.95
N ALA A 17 6.98 -18.55 3.99
CA ALA A 17 8.35 -19.03 3.85
C ALA A 17 8.47 -20.48 3.31
N SER A 18 7.44 -21.31 3.51
CA SER A 18 7.41 -22.69 3.00
C SER A 18 6.90 -22.78 1.56
N ASP A 19 6.17 -21.77 1.09
CA ASP A 19 5.68 -21.64 -0.28
C ASP A 19 5.74 -20.16 -0.71
N PRO A 20 6.90 -19.67 -1.15
CA PRO A 20 7.10 -18.24 -1.40
C PRO A 20 6.37 -17.69 -2.63
N GLY A 21 5.66 -18.55 -3.37
CA GLY A 21 4.72 -18.14 -4.39
C GLY A 21 3.33 -17.81 -3.84
N ASP A 22 3.08 -18.12 -2.57
CA ASP A 22 1.82 -17.91 -1.86
C ASP A 22 1.98 -16.91 -0.70
N THR A 23 0.91 -16.19 -0.40
CA THR A 23 0.85 -15.29 0.76
C THR A 23 0.17 -15.98 1.93
N TYR A 24 0.37 -15.46 3.15
CA TYR A 24 -0.41 -15.92 4.28
C TYR A 24 -1.90 -15.59 4.05
N SER A 25 -2.78 -16.51 4.43
CA SER A 25 -4.24 -16.29 4.40
C SER A 25 -4.72 -15.14 5.31
N ASN A 26 -3.84 -14.62 6.16
CA ASN A 26 -4.07 -13.47 7.02
C ASN A 26 -3.29 -12.27 6.49
N TRP A 27 -3.80 -11.64 5.44
CA TRP A 27 -3.37 -10.32 4.94
C TRP A 27 -4.41 -9.27 5.34
N ASP A 28 -4.02 -7.99 5.38
CA ASP A 28 -4.91 -6.87 5.69
C ASP A 28 -4.87 -5.87 4.53
N TYR A 29 -6.02 -5.56 3.93
CA TYR A 29 -6.12 -4.44 2.99
C TYR A 29 -5.95 -3.07 3.67
N GLY A 30 -5.83 -3.07 5.00
CA GLY A 30 -5.83 -1.89 5.83
C GLY A 30 -7.13 -1.12 5.65
N GLU A 31 -8.25 -1.79 5.34
CA GLU A 31 -9.45 -1.12 4.85
C GLU A 31 -10.14 -0.34 5.96
N THR A 32 -10.19 0.99 5.80
CA THR A 32 -11.05 1.83 6.62
C THR A 32 -11.73 2.90 5.77
N THR A 33 -12.95 3.22 6.15
CA THR A 33 -13.61 4.41 5.63
C THR A 33 -13.14 5.58 6.47
N MET A 34 -12.05 6.24 6.06
CA MET A 34 -11.57 7.47 6.72
C MET A 34 -12.70 8.51 6.85
N ASN A 35 -13.65 8.50 5.91
CA ASN A 35 -14.69 9.50 5.82
C ASN A 35 -16.13 8.96 5.99
N LYS A 36 -16.39 8.05 6.93
CA LYS A 36 -17.76 7.56 7.16
C LYS A 36 -18.74 8.69 7.50
N ASP A 37 -18.27 9.70 8.25
CA ASP A 37 -19.09 10.82 8.77
C ASP A 37 -18.70 12.20 8.21
N GLY A 38 -17.86 12.29 7.18
CA GLY A 38 -17.45 13.60 6.61
C GLY A 38 -16.24 14.27 7.29
N VAL A 39 -15.67 13.66 8.34
CA VAL A 39 -14.73 14.33 9.27
C VAL A 39 -13.26 14.21 8.86
N TYR A 40 -12.84 13.17 8.15
CA TYR A 40 -11.45 13.01 7.69
C TYR A 40 -11.40 12.86 6.18
N ARG A 41 -10.57 13.67 5.54
CA ARG A 41 -10.37 13.66 4.08
C ARG A 41 -8.92 13.35 3.75
N ILE A 42 -8.76 12.47 2.77
CA ILE A 42 -7.48 12.26 2.09
C ILE A 42 -7.33 13.41 1.10
N SER A 43 -6.22 14.14 1.18
CA SER A 43 -5.88 15.23 0.28
C SER A 43 -4.88 14.74 -0.77
N ASN A 44 -5.19 14.90 -2.05
CA ASN A 44 -4.26 14.54 -3.11
C ASN A 44 -3.00 15.42 -3.16
N THR A 45 -3.06 16.61 -2.57
CA THR A 45 -1.95 17.56 -2.52
C THR A 45 -1.13 17.46 -1.23
N HIS A 46 -1.70 16.97 -0.13
CA HIS A 46 -1.00 16.84 1.16
C HIS A 46 -0.65 15.39 1.47
N ASN A 47 -1.38 14.42 0.91
CA ASN A 47 -1.10 13.01 1.11
C ASN A 47 -0.47 12.36 -0.11
N MET A 48 0.31 11.31 0.15
CA MET A 48 0.85 10.41 -0.85
C MET A 48 0.70 8.97 -0.38
N LEU A 49 0.63 8.05 -1.34
CA LEU A 49 0.73 6.62 -1.08
C LEU A 49 2.21 6.24 -0.97
N VAL A 50 2.54 5.46 0.06
CA VAL A 50 3.84 4.80 0.20
C VAL A 50 3.60 3.30 0.09
N VAL A 51 4.40 2.65 -0.76
CA VAL A 51 4.49 1.18 -0.82
C VAL A 51 5.91 0.79 -0.45
N VAL A 52 6.06 -0.20 0.43
CA VAL A 52 7.33 -0.73 0.91
C VAL A 52 7.35 -2.24 0.66
N GLY A 53 8.44 -2.72 0.06
CA GLY A 53 8.64 -4.13 -0.29
C GLY A 53 9.61 -4.28 -1.47
N CYS A 54 10.12 -5.49 -1.67
CA CYS A 54 11.03 -5.83 -2.77
C CYS A 54 10.38 -6.88 -3.68
N ASN A 55 10.27 -6.61 -4.99
CA ASN A 55 9.47 -7.41 -5.92
C ASN A 55 7.96 -7.29 -5.65
N THR A 56 7.53 -6.06 -5.44
CA THR A 56 6.22 -5.72 -4.88
C THR A 56 5.51 -4.77 -5.83
N LEU A 57 4.24 -5.03 -6.15
CA LEU A 57 3.35 -4.06 -6.77
C LEU A 57 2.19 -3.77 -5.81
N GLY A 58 2.26 -2.64 -5.12
CA GLY A 58 1.21 -2.17 -4.22
C GLY A 58 0.40 -1.04 -4.85
N PHE A 59 -0.91 -1.05 -4.62
CA PHE A 59 -1.81 -0.05 -5.18
C PHE A 59 -3.05 0.18 -4.33
N THR A 60 -3.66 1.35 -4.51
CA THR A 60 -4.98 1.71 -4.01
C THR A 60 -5.92 1.98 -5.16
N ALA A 61 -7.22 2.03 -4.88
CA ALA A 61 -8.25 2.24 -5.88
C ALA A 61 -9.36 3.15 -5.36
N SER A 62 -9.91 3.97 -6.24
CA SER A 62 -11.07 4.82 -5.92
C SER A 62 -12.36 4.02 -5.90
N LYS A 63 -13.40 4.50 -5.21
CA LYS A 63 -14.74 3.90 -5.34
C LYS A 63 -15.21 3.91 -6.80
N ARG A 64 -16.08 2.96 -7.15
CA ARG A 64 -16.82 2.96 -8.41
C ARG A 64 -17.62 4.26 -8.58
N THR A 65 -17.55 4.85 -9.77
CA THR A 65 -18.50 5.89 -10.19
C THR A 65 -19.75 5.25 -10.80
N GLU A 66 -20.93 5.78 -10.49
CA GLU A 66 -22.20 5.36 -11.08
C GLU A 66 -22.15 5.43 -12.62
N GLY A 67 -22.69 4.42 -13.30
CA GLY A 67 -22.63 4.30 -14.77
C GLY A 67 -21.26 3.88 -15.34
N GLY A 68 -20.24 3.68 -14.50
CA GLY A 68 -18.95 3.16 -14.94
C GLY A 68 -19.00 1.67 -15.33
N THR A 69 -18.09 1.22 -16.18
CA THR A 69 -17.97 -0.20 -16.55
C THR A 69 -17.03 -0.97 -15.61
N ALA A 70 -16.09 -0.30 -14.94
CA ALA A 70 -15.09 -0.91 -14.06
C ALA A 70 -15.48 -0.85 -12.56
N THR A 71 -14.92 -1.75 -11.75
CA THR A 71 -15.15 -1.81 -10.29
C THR A 71 -14.59 -0.59 -9.54
N HIS A 72 -13.63 0.10 -10.13
CA HIS A 72 -13.01 1.31 -9.59
C HIS A 72 -12.81 2.33 -10.72
N THR A 73 -12.96 3.62 -10.41
CA THR A 73 -12.78 4.69 -11.40
C THR A 73 -11.30 4.86 -11.80
N TYR A 74 -10.39 4.65 -10.86
CA TYR A 74 -8.97 4.53 -11.12
C TYR A 74 -8.28 3.63 -10.10
N TYR A 75 -7.11 3.15 -10.48
CA TYR A 75 -6.10 2.55 -9.63
C TYR A 75 -4.87 3.45 -9.61
N THR A 76 -4.19 3.55 -8.47
CA THR A 76 -2.92 4.28 -8.35
C THR A 76 -2.00 3.50 -7.42
N GLY A 77 -0.73 3.37 -7.80
CA GLY A 77 0.22 2.50 -7.13
C GLY A 77 1.57 2.52 -7.80
N CYS A 78 2.47 1.67 -7.32
CA CYS A 78 3.81 1.56 -7.85
C CYS A 78 4.39 0.16 -7.61
N MET A 79 5.37 -0.17 -8.44
CA MET A 79 6.22 -1.34 -8.25
C MET A 79 7.54 -0.92 -7.62
N SER A 80 8.05 -1.73 -6.69
CA SER A 80 9.41 -1.62 -6.16
C SER A 80 10.16 -2.94 -6.31
N TYR A 81 11.46 -2.85 -6.56
CA TYR A 81 12.33 -4.02 -6.72
C TYR A 81 13.64 -3.84 -5.97
N CYS A 82 14.23 -4.94 -5.50
CA CYS A 82 15.54 -4.98 -4.87
C CYS A 82 16.29 -6.18 -5.39
N ASN A 83 17.57 -6.02 -5.68
CA ASN A 83 18.41 -7.15 -6.07
C ASN A 83 18.89 -7.97 -4.85
N ASN A 84 19.00 -7.31 -3.69
CA ASN A 84 19.34 -7.90 -2.39
C ASN A 84 18.99 -6.92 -1.26
N SER A 85 19.18 -7.35 -0.01
CA SER A 85 18.94 -6.54 1.19
C SER A 85 19.70 -5.21 1.21
N ALA A 86 20.88 -5.14 0.60
CA ALA A 86 21.69 -3.92 0.53
C ALA A 86 21.24 -2.95 -0.57
N SER A 87 20.29 -3.34 -1.44
CA SER A 87 19.81 -2.48 -2.53
C SER A 87 18.80 -1.44 -2.04
N ALA A 88 17.99 -1.77 -1.03
CA ALA A 88 17.05 -0.85 -0.42
C ALA A 88 17.79 0.08 0.55
N GLN A 89 18.13 1.29 0.08
CA GLN A 89 18.85 2.29 0.86
C GLN A 89 18.06 3.60 0.92
N ASP A 90 18.37 4.41 1.94
CA ASP A 90 17.83 5.75 2.07
C ASP A 90 18.05 6.57 0.79
N GLY A 91 17.03 7.33 0.39
CA GLY A 91 17.05 8.13 -0.83
C GLY A 91 16.73 7.36 -2.13
N LEU A 92 16.61 6.03 -2.10
CA LEU A 92 16.24 5.23 -3.27
C LEU A 92 14.74 4.88 -3.33
N CYS A 93 13.92 5.50 -2.48
CA CYS A 93 12.47 5.27 -2.35
C CYS A 93 11.62 5.82 -3.52
N HIS A 94 12.05 5.53 -4.73
CA HIS A 94 11.42 5.90 -5.99
C HIS A 94 11.32 4.68 -6.92
N GLY A 95 11.25 3.47 -6.34
CA GLY A 95 11.19 2.20 -7.06
C GLY A 95 12.16 1.12 -6.54
N VAL A 96 13.04 1.43 -5.58
CA VAL A 96 13.96 0.46 -4.99
C VAL A 96 13.63 0.27 -3.52
N GLY A 97 13.07 -0.89 -3.16
CA GLY A 97 12.60 -1.22 -1.80
C GLY A 97 11.36 -0.47 -1.32
N CYS A 98 11.07 0.70 -1.90
CA CYS A 98 9.83 1.42 -1.70
C CYS A 98 9.58 2.44 -2.81
N CYS A 99 8.38 3.01 -2.81
CA CYS A 99 8.00 4.08 -3.73
C CYS A 99 6.93 5.00 -3.12
N HIS A 100 7.06 6.29 -3.43
CA HIS A 100 6.07 7.33 -3.14
C HIS A 100 5.24 7.64 -4.38
N VAL A 101 3.92 7.67 -4.25
CA VAL A 101 2.98 7.87 -5.35
C VAL A 101 2.05 9.03 -5.06
N ASN A 102 1.96 9.94 -6.03
CA ASN A 102 0.94 10.96 -6.03
C ASN A 102 -0.43 10.33 -6.27
N ILE A 103 -1.34 10.48 -5.31
CA ILE A 103 -2.70 9.98 -5.44
C ILE A 103 -3.55 10.96 -6.26
N PRO A 104 -4.45 10.49 -7.14
CA PRO A 104 -5.42 11.36 -7.79
C PRO A 104 -6.44 11.95 -6.80
N PRO A 105 -7.13 13.04 -7.16
CA PRO A 105 -8.27 13.54 -6.39
C PRO A 105 -9.36 12.48 -6.19
N GLY A 106 -10.13 12.60 -5.11
CA GLY A 106 -11.34 11.79 -4.90
C GLY A 106 -11.13 10.42 -4.26
N LEU A 107 -9.93 10.13 -3.73
CA LEU A 107 -9.74 8.95 -2.88
C LEU A 107 -10.51 9.15 -1.57
N THR A 108 -11.46 8.26 -1.27
CA THR A 108 -12.42 8.42 -0.16
C THR A 108 -12.33 7.34 0.92
N HIS A 109 -11.54 6.31 0.67
CA HIS A 109 -11.27 5.20 1.57
C HIS A 109 -9.84 4.74 1.30
N ASN A 110 -9.22 4.16 2.32
CA ASN A 110 -7.89 3.57 2.22
C ASN A 110 -8.09 2.08 1.97
N PHE A 111 -8.01 1.69 0.71
CA PHE A 111 -8.01 0.30 0.28
C PHE A 111 -6.66 0.04 -0.34
N PHE A 112 -5.91 -0.93 0.16
CA PHE A 112 -4.61 -1.28 -0.42
C PHE A 112 -4.65 -2.72 -0.88
N ASN A 113 -4.12 -2.97 -2.07
CA ASN A 113 -3.94 -4.31 -2.60
C ASN A 113 -2.53 -4.44 -3.12
N PHE A 114 -2.11 -5.69 -3.22
CA PHE A 114 -0.80 -6.02 -3.75
C PHE A 114 -0.98 -7.13 -4.78
N ARG A 115 -0.12 -7.12 -5.80
CA ARG A 115 -0.03 -8.24 -6.72
C ARG A 115 1.02 -9.21 -6.23
N GLU A 116 0.63 -10.47 -6.15
CA GLU A 116 1.52 -11.56 -5.79
C GLU A 116 2.48 -11.86 -6.94
N TYR A 117 3.76 -11.94 -6.60
CA TYR A 117 4.86 -12.39 -7.42
C TYR A 117 5.66 -13.40 -6.62
N ASP A 118 6.43 -14.27 -7.29
CA ASP A 118 7.36 -15.16 -6.61
C ASP A 118 8.33 -14.35 -5.73
N HIS A 119 8.27 -14.61 -4.44
CA HIS A 119 9.01 -13.88 -3.41
C HIS A 119 10.16 -14.70 -2.80
N SER A 120 10.43 -15.88 -3.35
CA SER A 120 11.42 -16.84 -2.81
C SER A 120 12.81 -16.25 -2.60
N ALA A 121 13.28 -15.42 -3.52
CA ALA A 121 14.62 -14.81 -3.47
C ALA A 121 14.73 -13.62 -2.50
N MET A 122 13.63 -13.16 -1.91
CA MET A 122 13.56 -11.96 -1.07
C MET A 122 13.15 -12.24 0.38
N MET A 123 12.77 -13.49 0.71
CA MET A 123 12.23 -13.87 2.02
C MET A 123 13.11 -13.46 3.22
N ASP A 124 14.44 -13.47 3.06
CA ASP A 124 15.37 -13.14 4.14
C ASP A 124 15.39 -11.65 4.51
N TYR A 125 14.87 -10.76 3.66
CA TYR A 125 14.97 -9.31 3.85
C TYR A 125 13.71 -8.51 3.52
N SER A 126 12.73 -9.11 2.84
CA SER A 126 11.43 -8.51 2.53
C SER A 126 10.33 -9.58 2.65
N PRO A 127 10.07 -10.15 3.83
CA PRO A 127 9.05 -11.20 3.97
C PRO A 127 7.60 -10.67 3.85
N CYS A 128 7.43 -9.36 3.85
CA CYS A 128 6.13 -8.70 3.80
C CYS A 128 6.19 -7.40 3.00
N ASP A 129 5.07 -7.09 2.38
CA ASP A 129 4.81 -5.80 1.73
C ASP A 129 3.86 -4.95 2.56
N TYR A 130 4.04 -3.64 2.46
CA TYR A 130 3.25 -2.66 3.19
C TYR A 130 2.81 -1.53 2.27
N ALA A 131 1.63 -0.99 2.55
CA ALA A 131 1.08 0.16 1.84
C ALA A 131 0.29 1.03 2.81
N PHE A 132 0.52 2.34 2.76
CA PHE A 132 -0.14 3.29 3.63
C PHE A 132 -0.13 4.70 3.04
N LEU A 133 -1.01 5.55 3.55
CA LEU A 133 -1.04 6.97 3.20
C LEU A 133 -0.29 7.78 4.26
N VAL A 134 0.54 8.72 3.82
CA VAL A 134 1.27 9.65 4.70
C VAL A 134 1.00 11.10 4.30
N ASP A 135 1.25 12.04 5.21
CA ASP A 135 1.43 13.45 4.87
C ASP A 135 2.80 13.65 4.19
N ARG A 136 2.86 14.52 3.19
CA ARG A 136 4.07 14.85 2.43
C ARG A 136 5.05 15.73 3.21
N ASN A 137 4.54 16.55 4.13
CA ASN A 137 5.29 17.66 4.72
C ASN A 137 5.53 17.48 6.23
N ASN A 138 5.76 16.25 6.69
CA ASN A 138 5.98 15.97 8.11
C ASN A 138 7.24 16.69 8.65
#